data_AF-A0AAD8QTQ7-F1
#
_entry.id   AF-A0AAD8QTQ7-F1
#
_cell.length_a   1.000
_cell.length_b   1.000
_cell.length_c   1.000
_cell.angle_alpha   90.00
_cell.angle_beta   90.00
_cell.angle_gamma   90.00
#
_symmetry.space_group_name_H-M   'P 1'
#
loop_
_entity.id
_entity.type
_entity.pdbx_description
1 polymer ?
#
loop_
_entity_poly.entity_id
_entity_poly.type
_entity_poly.pdbx_seq_one_letter_code
_entity_poly.pdbx_strand_id
1 'polypeptide(L)'
;MAPSSKMALGIKRASRSNTYHRRGLWAIKAKNGGAFAKAATPAAVSEPKFYPADDVYPADDATRNLPDFKKDDQKAIDAELIKAIEAVPELKNYLSARFSLRDGDKPHKFLSLGSVLPSLFLNFVPS
;
A
#
# COMPACT_ATOMS: atom_id res chain seq x y z
N MET A 1 22.80 -24.79 -42.40
CA MET A 1 21.41 -24.91 -41.91
C MET A 1 20.73 -23.56 -42.08
N ALA A 2 19.79 -23.40 -43.01
CA ALA A 2 19.19 -22.09 -43.30
C ALA A 2 18.54 -21.49 -42.03
N PRO A 3 18.76 -20.20 -41.71
CA PRO A 3 18.16 -19.57 -40.55
C PRO A 3 16.64 -19.56 -40.71
N SER A 4 15.93 -20.15 -39.75
CA SER A 4 14.47 -20.21 -39.67
C SER A 4 13.87 -18.84 -40.00
N SER A 5 13.33 -18.72 -41.20
CA SER A 5 12.88 -17.48 -41.82
C SER A 5 11.82 -16.80 -40.95
N LYS A 6 12.11 -15.60 -40.45
CA LYS A 6 11.13 -14.74 -39.78
C LYS A 6 10.17 -14.21 -40.87
N MET A 7 8.86 -14.26 -40.61
CA MET A 7 7.84 -13.75 -41.54
C MET A 7 7.65 -12.24 -41.33
N ALA A 8 7.71 -11.78 -40.07
CA ALA A 8 7.68 -10.38 -39.67
C ALA A 8 8.49 -10.18 -38.38
N LEU A 9 8.70 -8.93 -37.96
CA LEU A 9 9.37 -8.61 -36.69
C LEU A 9 8.63 -9.30 -35.52
N GLY A 10 9.35 -10.19 -34.82
CA GLY A 10 8.80 -11.00 -33.73
C GLY A 10 8.00 -12.24 -34.13
N ILE A 11 7.63 -12.41 -35.41
CA ILE A 11 6.83 -13.54 -35.90
C ILE A 11 7.69 -14.52 -36.69
N LYS A 12 7.90 -15.72 -36.14
CA LYS A 12 8.62 -16.82 -36.79
C LYS A 12 7.70 -17.55 -37.78
N ARG A 13 8.25 -18.13 -38.85
CA ARG A 13 7.49 -18.97 -39.81
C ARG A 13 6.76 -20.15 -39.15
N ALA A 14 7.32 -20.73 -38.09
CA ALA A 14 6.65 -21.77 -37.31
C ALA A 14 5.97 -21.16 -36.07
N SER A 15 4.73 -21.59 -35.81
CA SER A 15 3.97 -21.20 -34.62
C SER A 15 4.72 -21.54 -33.32
N ARG A 16 4.44 -20.77 -32.26
CA ARG A 16 4.98 -20.96 -30.91
C ARG A 16 4.70 -22.38 -30.39
N SER A 17 3.51 -22.93 -30.65
CA SER A 17 3.12 -24.28 -30.23
C SER A 17 3.91 -25.37 -30.94
N ASN A 18 4.05 -25.30 -32.27
CA ASN A 18 4.83 -26.28 -33.04
C ASN A 18 6.31 -26.28 -32.60
N THR A 19 6.87 -25.10 -32.32
CA THR A 19 8.23 -24.97 -31.78
C THR A 19 8.35 -25.50 -30.35
N TYR A 20 7.30 -25.34 -29.52
CA TYR A 20 7.24 -25.83 -28.14
C TYR A 20 7.29 -27.37 -28.07
N HIS A 21 6.59 -28.04 -28.99
CA HIS A 21 6.64 -29.51 -29.12
C HIS A 21 7.94 -30.01 -29.73
N ARG A 22 8.38 -29.40 -30.85
CA ARG A 22 9.63 -29.81 -31.53
C ARG A 22 10.87 -29.68 -30.65
N ARG A 23 10.90 -28.68 -29.76
CA ARG A 23 12.00 -28.47 -28.80
C ARG A 23 11.92 -29.34 -27.54
N GLY A 24 10.88 -30.15 -27.37
CA GLY A 24 10.71 -30.98 -26.16
C GLY A 24 10.51 -30.18 -24.87
N LEU A 25 10.28 -28.86 -24.95
CA LEU A 25 10.09 -27.98 -23.80
C LEU A 25 8.89 -28.42 -22.93
N TRP A 26 7.87 -29.00 -23.57
CA TRP A 26 6.72 -29.61 -22.88
C TRP A 26 7.11 -30.76 -21.94
N ALA A 27 8.03 -31.63 -22.36
CA ALA A 27 8.50 -32.75 -21.56
C ALA A 27 9.41 -32.27 -20.41
N ILE A 28 10.20 -31.23 -20.64
CA ILE A 28 11.03 -30.59 -19.60
C ILE A 28 10.12 -29.93 -18.54
N LYS A 29 9.06 -29.24 -18.97
CA LYS A 29 8.08 -28.64 -18.05
C LYS A 29 7.34 -29.70 -17.24
N ALA A 30 6.96 -30.82 -17.86
CA ALA A 30 6.30 -31.93 -17.17
C ALA A 30 7.20 -32.56 -16.10
N LYS A 31 8.50 -32.73 -16.40
CA LYS A 31 9.49 -33.25 -15.44
C LYS A 31 9.76 -32.30 -14.27
N ASN A 32 9.59 -30.99 -14.47
CA ASN A 32 9.79 -29.96 -13.44
C ASN A 32 8.47 -29.53 -12.75
N GLY A 33 7.52 -30.45 -12.56
CA GLY A 33 6.29 -30.18 -11.79
C GLY A 33 5.38 -29.12 -12.41
N GLY A 34 5.43 -28.91 -13.73
CA GLY A 34 4.61 -27.92 -14.41
C GLY A 34 5.19 -26.50 -14.46
N ALA A 35 6.42 -26.29 -13.99
CA ALA A 35 7.11 -25.00 -14.06
C ALA A 35 8.47 -25.12 -14.77
N PHE A 36 8.85 -24.11 -15.55
CA PHE A 36 10.24 -23.98 -15.98
C PHE A 36 11.06 -23.40 -14.82
N ALA A 37 12.28 -23.89 -14.63
CA ALA A 37 13.21 -23.27 -13.68
C ALA A 37 13.37 -21.78 -14.05
N LYS A 38 12.97 -20.90 -13.14
CA LYS A 38 13.17 -19.47 -13.31
C LYS A 38 14.65 -19.20 -13.06
N ALA A 39 15.34 -18.65 -14.04
CA ALA A 39 16.70 -18.14 -13.82
C ALA A 39 16.63 -17.16 -12.65
N ALA A 40 17.49 -17.36 -11.65
CA ALA A 40 17.66 -16.38 -10.58
C ALA A 40 18.03 -15.05 -11.25
N THR A 41 17.18 -14.03 -11.07
CA THR A 41 17.56 -12.66 -11.40
C THR A 41 18.80 -12.35 -10.56
N PRO A 42 19.96 -12.02 -11.16
CA PRO A 42 21.10 -11.57 -10.36
C PRO A 42 20.60 -10.42 -9.49
N ALA A 43 20.91 -10.48 -8.19
CA ALA A 43 20.52 -9.46 -7.24
C ALA A 43 20.92 -8.10 -7.81
N ALA A 44 19.93 -7.25 -8.08
CA ALA A 44 20.18 -5.89 -8.53
C ALA A 44 20.97 -5.21 -7.42
N VAL A 45 22.25 -4.91 -7.67
CA VAL A 45 23.00 -3.94 -6.88
C VAL A 45 22.24 -2.63 -7.07
N SER A 46 21.47 -2.25 -6.06
CA SER A 46 20.65 -1.06 -6.07
C SER A 46 21.57 0.16 -6.06
N GLU A 47 21.68 0.84 -7.19
CA GLU A 47 22.25 2.18 -7.28
C GLU A 47 21.44 3.12 -6.34
N PRO A 48 22.10 4.01 -5.58
CA PRO A 48 21.42 4.94 -4.69
C PRO A 48 20.41 5.77 -5.49
N LYS A 49 19.13 5.59 -5.20
CA LYS A 49 18.06 6.35 -5.85
C LYS A 49 17.98 7.72 -5.20
N PHE A 50 17.72 8.73 -6.03
CA PHE A 50 17.75 10.16 -5.72
C PHE A 50 16.79 10.61 -4.60
N TYR A 51 15.84 9.77 -4.18
CA TYR A 51 14.88 10.10 -3.12
C TYR A 51 15.08 9.24 -1.87
N PRO A 52 15.55 9.83 -0.75
CA PRO A 52 15.71 9.10 0.52
C PRO A 52 14.38 8.67 1.15
N ALA A 53 13.23 9.11 0.62
CA ALA A 53 11.91 8.68 1.05
C ALA A 53 11.49 7.32 0.45
N ASP A 54 12.11 6.90 -0.66
CA ASP A 54 11.85 5.60 -1.28
C ASP A 54 12.73 4.48 -0.68
N ASP A 55 13.72 4.84 0.14
CA ASP A 55 14.60 3.95 0.90
C ASP A 55 13.99 3.52 2.25
N VAL A 56 12.65 3.56 2.38
CA VAL A 56 11.98 3.01 3.56
C VAL A 56 12.00 1.48 3.46
N TYR A 57 13.02 0.89 4.09
CA TYR A 57 13.10 -0.54 4.29
C TYR A 57 11.89 -1.03 5.10
N PRO A 58 11.31 -2.20 4.78
CA PRO A 58 10.32 -2.82 5.67
C PRO A 58 10.98 -3.00 7.04
N ALA A 59 10.36 -2.45 8.07
CA ALA A 59 10.92 -2.45 9.42
C ALA A 59 11.20 -3.88 9.89
N ASP A 60 12.48 -4.18 10.16
CA ASP A 60 12.88 -5.42 10.83
C ASP A 60 12.22 -5.46 12.22
N ASP A 61 11.74 -6.63 12.62
CA ASP A 61 11.02 -6.90 13.87
C ASP A 61 11.79 -6.50 15.14
N ALA A 62 13.11 -6.31 15.03
CA ALA A 62 13.97 -5.79 16.09
C ALA A 62 13.75 -4.30 16.42
N THR A 63 13.29 -3.47 15.48
CA THR A 63 12.97 -2.05 15.76
C THR A 63 11.59 -1.86 16.40
N ARG A 64 10.84 -2.96 16.58
CA ARG A 64 9.49 -2.96 17.17
C ARG A 64 9.49 -2.81 18.69
N ASN A 65 10.66 -2.86 19.33
CA ASN A 65 10.80 -2.67 20.77
C ASN A 65 10.86 -1.17 21.09
N LEU A 66 9.67 -0.58 21.29
CA LEU A 66 9.54 0.81 21.74
C LEU A 66 10.09 0.92 23.17
N PRO A 67 10.95 1.90 23.49
CA PRO A 67 11.51 2.01 24.83
C PRO A 67 10.41 2.26 25.87
N ASP A 68 10.55 1.66 27.06
CA ASP A 68 9.45 1.51 28.02
C ASP A 68 8.86 2.84 28.51
N PHE A 69 9.68 3.89 28.63
CA PHE A 69 9.20 5.23 28.97
C PHE A 69 8.12 5.75 28.01
N LYS A 70 8.24 5.48 26.71
CA LYS A 70 7.23 5.92 25.72
C LYS A 70 5.90 5.20 25.89
N LYS A 71 5.93 3.95 26.36
CA LYS A 71 4.71 3.15 26.57
C LYS A 71 3.93 3.67 27.77
N ASP A 72 4.62 4.04 28.84
CA ASP A 72 3.97 4.51 30.06
C ASP A 72 3.46 5.94 29.92
N ASP A 73 4.21 6.82 29.25
CA ASP A 73 3.73 8.16 28.88
C ASP A 73 2.50 8.08 27.97
N GLN A 74 2.51 7.18 26.98
CA GLN A 74 1.38 6.98 26.09
C GLN A 74 0.14 6.50 26.84
N LYS A 75 0.26 5.55 27.78
CA LYS A 75 -0.88 5.10 28.59
C LYS A 75 -1.47 6.21 29.45
N ALA A 76 -0.62 7.05 30.05
CA ALA A 76 -1.08 8.18 30.87
C ALA A 76 -1.91 9.16 30.03
N ILE A 77 -1.42 9.51 28.83
CA ILE A 77 -2.08 10.44 27.92
C ILE A 77 -3.35 9.82 27.29
N ASP A 78 -3.27 8.56 26.86
CA ASP A 78 -4.39 7.86 26.21
C ASP A 78 -5.57 7.69 27.17
N ALA A 79 -5.32 7.48 28.47
CA ALA A 79 -6.39 7.35 29.48
C ALA A 79 -7.27 8.60 29.56
N GLU A 80 -6.67 9.79 29.53
CA GLU A 80 -7.40 11.06 29.56
C GLU A 80 -8.12 11.33 28.23
N LEU A 81 -7.46 11.06 27.10
CA LEU A 81 -8.02 11.24 25.76
C LEU A 81 -9.21 10.30 25.50
N ILE A 82 -9.13 9.04 25.91
CA ILE A 82 -10.22 8.07 25.71
C ILE A 82 -11.48 8.54 26.42
N LYS A 83 -11.36 9.07 27.65
CA LYS A 83 -12.49 9.63 28.39
C LYS A 83 -13.16 10.79 27.63
N ALA A 84 -12.38 11.67 27.02
CA ALA A 84 -12.91 12.77 26.19
C ALA A 84 -13.54 12.26 24.88
N ILE A 85 -12.96 11.21 24.28
CA ILE A 85 -13.46 10.60 23.04
C ILE A 85 -14.82 9.92 23.27
N GLU A 86 -15.01 9.25 24.41
CA GLU A 86 -16.27 8.58 24.75
C GLU A 86 -17.40 9.57 25.10
N ALA A 87 -17.06 10.77 25.57
CA ALA A 87 -18.04 11.82 25.85
C ALA A 87 -18.68 12.41 24.57
N VAL A 88 -18.04 12.27 23.41
CA VAL A 88 -18.57 12.78 22.13
C VAL A 88 -19.10 11.61 21.28
N PRO A 89 -20.41 11.57 20.95
CA PRO A 89 -20.97 10.51 20.14
C PRO A 89 -20.31 10.48 18.75
N GLU A 90 -20.10 9.26 18.22
CA GLU A 90 -19.48 8.99 16.92
C GLU A 90 -18.01 9.42 16.74
N LEU A 91 -17.40 10.15 17.70
CA LEU A 91 -16.02 10.64 17.58
C LEU A 91 -15.01 9.48 17.48
N LYS A 92 -15.21 8.41 18.24
CA LYS A 92 -14.39 7.19 18.14
C LYS A 92 -14.43 6.60 16.73
N ASN A 93 -15.62 6.57 16.11
CA ASN A 93 -15.80 6.07 14.76
C ASN A 93 -15.10 6.98 13.74
N TYR A 94 -15.24 8.30 13.90
CA TYR A 94 -14.58 9.31 13.07
C TYR A 94 -13.04 9.19 13.12
N LEU A 95 -12.46 9.12 14.32
CA LEU A 95 -11.01 8.98 14.50
C LEU A 95 -10.47 7.65 13.93
N SER A 96 -11.28 6.59 13.97
CA SER A 96 -10.89 5.30 13.39
C SER A 96 -11.00 5.25 11.87
N ALA A 97 -11.79 6.15 11.27
CA ALA A 97 -11.99 6.20 9.83
C ALA A 97 -10.74 6.75 9.13
N ARG A 98 -10.36 6.14 8.01
CA ARG A 98 -9.29 6.66 7.16
C ARG A 98 -9.86 7.69 6.19
N PHE A 99 -9.37 8.91 6.29
CA PHE A 99 -9.74 9.97 5.35
C PHE A 99 -9.40 9.55 3.91
N SER A 100 -10.40 9.65 3.02
CA SER A 100 -10.28 9.39 1.59
C SER A 100 -11.27 10.25 0.82
N LEU A 101 -10.85 10.75 -0.35
CA LEU A 101 -11.73 11.45 -1.29
C LEU A 101 -12.43 10.43 -2.17
N ARG A 102 -13.73 10.62 -2.37
CA ARG A 102 -14.52 9.82 -3.31
C ARG A 102 -14.49 10.47 -4.69
N ASP A 103 -14.79 9.70 -5.72
CA ASP A 103 -14.90 10.25 -7.07
C ASP A 103 -15.98 11.34 -7.10
N GLY A 104 -15.59 12.54 -7.54
CA GLY A 104 -16.46 13.71 -7.56
C GLY A 104 -16.37 14.64 -6.34
N ASP A 105 -15.64 14.24 -5.28
CA ASP A 105 -15.37 15.10 -4.12
C ASP A 105 -14.46 16.26 -4.51
N LYS A 106 -14.93 17.48 -4.27
CA LYS A 106 -14.21 18.72 -4.58
C LYS A 106 -13.76 19.36 -3.27
N PRO A 107 -12.54 19.08 -2.77
CA PRO A 107 -12.10 19.54 -1.46
C PRO A 107 -12.13 21.07 -1.33
N HIS A 108 -11.89 21.78 -2.45
CA HIS A 108 -11.97 23.24 -2.54
C HIS A 108 -13.39 23.81 -2.39
N LYS A 109 -14.44 22.98 -2.31
CA LYS A 109 -15.85 23.40 -2.11
C LYS A 109 -16.44 22.96 -0.77
N PHE A 110 -15.71 22.20 0.05
CA PHE A 110 -16.25 21.65 1.29
C PHE A 110 -16.42 22.69 2.41
N LEU A 111 -15.63 23.77 2.42
CA LEU A 111 -15.67 24.81 3.46
C LEU A 111 -16.28 26.14 2.97
N SER A 112 -16.89 26.20 1.77
CA SER A 112 -17.47 27.43 1.21
C SER A 112 -19.00 27.56 1.42
N LEU A 113 -19.62 26.69 2.21
CA LEU A 113 -21.05 26.71 2.52
C LEU A 113 -21.25 26.72 4.03
N GLY A 114 -21.63 27.88 4.60
CA GLY A 114 -22.29 27.94 5.90
C GLY A 114 -21.46 28.41 7.09
N SER A 115 -20.95 29.65 7.07
CA SER A 115 -20.74 30.42 8.30
C SER A 115 -22.10 30.91 8.82
N VAL A 116 -22.88 30.02 9.45
CA VAL A 116 -23.96 30.42 10.35
C VAL A 116 -23.61 29.86 11.72
N LEU A 117 -23.04 30.73 12.55
CA LEU A 117 -22.83 30.48 13.97
C LEU A 117 -24.21 30.24 14.62
N PRO A 118 -24.47 29.09 15.25
CA PRO A 118 -25.58 29.02 16.19
C PRO A 118 -25.16 29.79 17.44
N SER A 119 -25.85 30.92 17.67
CA SER A 119 -25.82 31.69 18.91
C SER A 119 -26.41 30.86 20.05
N LEU A 120 -25.61 30.01 20.69
CA LEU A 120 -25.97 29.32 21.93
C LEU A 120 -24.80 29.38 22.90
N PHE A 121 -24.53 30.58 23.39
CA PHE A 121 -23.66 30.82 24.55
C PHE A 121 -24.39 31.75 25.53
N LEU A 122 -25.48 31.25 26.12
CA LEU A 122 -26.02 31.80 27.35
C LEU A 122 -26.86 30.71 28.03
N ASN A 123 -26.25 29.96 28.95
CA ASN A 123 -26.90 29.29 30.08
C ASN A 123 -25.82 28.68 30.97
N PHE A 124 -25.21 29.51 31.81
CA PHE A 124 -24.55 29.02 33.03
C PHE A 124 -24.69 30.07 34.14
N VAL A 125 -25.78 29.94 34.90
CA VAL A 125 -25.98 30.58 36.20
C VAL A 125 -25.96 29.45 37.23
N PRO A 126 -24.99 29.40 38.15
CA PRO A 126 -25.07 28.56 39.34
C PRO A 126 -25.64 29.35 40.53
N SER A 127 -26.54 28.71 41.28
CA SER A 127 -26.93 29.11 42.66
C SER A 127 -25.90 28.64 43.67
#